data_AF-A0A0S7Z5N5-F1
#
_entry.id   AF-A0A0S7Z5N5-F1
#
_cell.length_a   1.000
_cell.length_b   1.000
_cell.length_c   1.000
_cell.angle_alpha   90.00
_cell.angle_beta   90.00
_cell.angle_gamma   90.00
#
_symmetry.space_group_name_H-M   'P 1'
#
loop_
_entity.id
_entity.type
_entity.pdbx_description
1 polymer ?
#
loop_
_entity_poly.entity_id
_entity_poly.type
_entity_poly.pdbx_seq_one_letter_code
_entity_poly.pdbx_strand_id
1 'polypeptide(L)'
;MARLAGIDRVGARVEAEWDELITMEAGGATSEQFLQALGMSFEEALSSADVGPRFEEGAGVTVACHVDTFYEPGLIVYSLRTQVESPGLDGQPVIQWIRSWVGSFRVQQLHLMFTLGEQCAESFLEDWATVN
;
A
#
# COMPACT_ATOMS: atom_id res chain seq x y z
N MET A 1 -2.80 16.17 7.90
CA MET A 1 -2.30 15.76 9.23
C MET A 1 -3.42 15.61 10.26
N ALA A 2 -4.19 16.64 10.64
CA ALA A 2 -5.29 16.51 11.63
C ALA A 2 -6.39 15.45 11.33
N ARG A 3 -6.40 14.85 10.14
CA ARG A 3 -7.37 13.83 9.71
C ARG A 3 -7.02 12.40 10.13
N LEU A 4 -5.81 12.17 10.66
CA LEU A 4 -5.38 10.89 11.24
C LEU A 4 -5.45 10.87 12.78
N ALA A 5 -5.76 12.01 13.39
CA ALA A 5 -5.81 12.14 14.84
C ALA A 5 -6.97 11.31 15.43
N GLY A 6 -6.69 10.56 16.49
CA GLY A 6 -7.67 9.74 17.19
C GLY A 6 -8.01 8.41 16.51
N ILE A 7 -7.36 8.06 15.40
CA ILE A 7 -7.45 6.72 14.83
C ILE A 7 -6.62 5.79 15.72
N ASP A 8 -7.29 4.90 16.44
CA ASP A 8 -6.66 3.94 17.37
C ASP A 8 -6.61 2.51 16.81
N ARG A 9 -7.43 2.20 15.81
CA ARG A 9 -7.51 0.89 15.15
C ARG A 9 -7.66 1.03 13.65
N VAL A 10 -7.00 0.14 12.92
CA VAL A 10 -7.07 0.09 11.46
C VAL A 10 -7.08 -1.34 10.93
N GLY A 11 -7.77 -1.53 9.81
CA GLY A 11 -7.63 -2.69 8.94
C GLY A 11 -6.73 -2.34 7.75
N ALA A 12 -6.39 -3.34 6.94
CA ALA A 12 -5.61 -3.17 5.72
C ALA A 12 -6.37 -3.65 4.50
N ARG A 13 -6.09 -3.02 3.36
CA ARG A 13 -6.50 -3.50 2.05
C ARG A 13 -5.40 -3.20 1.03
N VAL A 14 -5.19 -4.12 0.11
CA VAL A 14 -4.30 -3.89 -1.04
C VAL A 14 -5.06 -4.00 -2.35
N GLU A 15 -4.70 -3.14 -3.30
CA GLU A 15 -5.18 -3.18 -4.67
C GLU A 15 -3.99 -2.97 -5.60
N ALA A 16 -3.91 -3.72 -6.69
CA ALA A 16 -2.84 -3.58 -7.64
C ALA A 16 -3.31 -3.68 -9.09
N GLU A 17 -2.79 -2.80 -9.94
CA GLU A 17 -2.84 -2.92 -11.39
C GLU A 17 -1.47 -3.38 -11.91
N TRP A 18 -1.43 -4.62 -12.41
CA TRP A 18 -0.20 -5.25 -12.90
C TRP A 18 -0.11 -5.17 -14.42
N ASP A 19 0.99 -4.62 -14.94
CA ASP A 19 1.28 -4.70 -16.37
C ASP A 19 1.85 -6.08 -16.72
N GLU A 20 1.08 -6.87 -17.46
CA GLU A 20 1.47 -8.23 -17.86
C GLU A 20 2.74 -8.28 -18.73
N LEU A 21 3.15 -7.16 -19.34
CA LEU A 21 4.45 -7.09 -20.02
C LEU A 21 5.62 -7.28 -19.04
N ILE A 22 5.46 -6.95 -17.76
CA ILE A 22 6.46 -7.24 -16.73
C ILE A 22 6.66 -8.76 -16.64
N THR A 23 5.57 -9.52 -16.55
CA THR A 23 5.63 -10.99 -16.52
C THR A 23 6.33 -11.54 -17.78
N MET A 24 5.97 -11.02 -18.95
CA MET A 24 6.42 -11.53 -20.24
C MET A 24 7.88 -11.17 -20.58
N GLU A 25 8.26 -9.92 -20.34
CA GLU A 25 9.53 -9.35 -20.83
C GLU A 25 10.58 -9.25 -19.72
N ALA A 26 10.17 -8.90 -18.49
CA ALA A 26 11.07 -8.85 -17.34
C ALA A 26 11.33 -10.25 -16.78
N GLY A 27 10.36 -11.16 -16.95
CA GLY A 27 10.32 -12.48 -16.33
C GLY A 27 10.14 -12.36 -14.82
N GLY A 28 9.42 -13.31 -14.22
CA GLY A 28 9.30 -13.38 -12.75
C GLY A 28 7.87 -13.50 -12.27
N ALA A 29 7.43 -12.50 -11.50
CA ALA A 29 6.19 -12.54 -10.73
C ALA A 29 4.95 -12.33 -11.61
N THR A 30 3.88 -13.06 -11.30
CA THR A 30 2.54 -12.79 -11.84
C THR A 30 1.83 -11.71 -11.03
N SER A 31 0.77 -11.14 -11.60
CA SER A 31 -0.14 -10.21 -10.88
C SER A 31 -0.61 -10.77 -9.52
N GLU A 32 -1.01 -12.05 -9.47
CA GLU A 32 -1.45 -12.70 -8.24
C GLU A 32 -0.34 -12.81 -7.19
N GLN A 33 0.87 -13.19 -7.61
CA GLN A 33 2.02 -13.28 -6.71
C GLN A 33 2.42 -11.89 -6.19
N PHE A 34 2.34 -10.87 -7.04
CA PHE A 34 2.59 -9.49 -6.66
C PHE A 34 1.56 -9.00 -5.64
N LEU A 35 0.26 -9.20 -5.91
CA LEU A 35 -0.81 -8.79 -4.99
C LEU A 35 -0.70 -9.50 -3.63
N GLN A 36 -0.38 -10.81 -3.64
CA GLN A 36 -0.17 -11.57 -2.41
C GLN A 36 1.01 -11.02 -1.60
N ALA A 37 2.17 -10.80 -2.24
CA ALA A 37 3.35 -10.27 -1.59
C ALA A 37 3.14 -8.83 -1.07
N LEU A 38 2.41 -8.01 -1.83
CA LEU A 38 2.02 -6.66 -1.44
C LEU A 38 1.14 -6.68 -0.18
N GLY A 39 0.13 -7.56 -0.15
CA GLY A 39 -0.73 -7.76 1.02
C GLY A 39 0.04 -8.21 2.25
N MET A 40 0.84 -9.26 2.11
CA MET A 40 1.64 -9.82 3.22
C MET A 40 2.57 -8.78 3.82
N SER A 41 3.36 -8.09 2.99
CA SER A 41 4.32 -7.08 3.46
C SER A 41 3.64 -5.87 4.09
N PHE A 42 2.51 -5.42 3.55
CA PHE A 42 1.75 -4.30 4.10
C PHE A 42 1.12 -4.62 5.46
N GLU A 43 0.45 -5.78 5.57
CA GLU A 43 -0.15 -6.23 6.82
C GLU A 43 0.89 -6.54 7.91
N GLU A 44 2.00 -7.17 7.53
CA GLU A 44 3.12 -7.42 8.45
C GLU A 44 3.71 -6.11 8.97
N ALA A 45 3.96 -5.13 8.10
CA ALA A 45 4.50 -3.84 8.50
C ALA A 45 3.55 -3.06 9.43
N LEU A 46 2.23 -3.07 9.16
CA LEU A 46 1.26 -2.43 10.04
C LEU A 46 1.11 -3.15 11.39
N SER A 47 1.10 -4.49 11.39
CA SER A 47 0.86 -5.29 12.59
C SER A 47 2.08 -5.38 13.51
N SER A 48 3.29 -5.25 12.96
CA SER A 48 4.56 -5.29 13.69
C SER A 48 5.10 -3.93 14.11
N ALA A 49 4.43 -2.84 13.72
CA ALA A 49 4.86 -1.48 14.06
C ALA A 49 4.88 -1.25 15.57
N ASP A 50 6.03 -0.83 16.11
CA ASP A 50 6.20 -0.47 17.53
C ASP A 50 5.34 0.74 17.94
N VAL A 51 5.07 1.63 16.97
CA VAL A 51 4.31 2.87 17.15
C VAL A 51 3.30 2.97 16.02
N GLY A 52 2.01 2.93 16.35
CA GLY A 52 0.92 3.00 15.38
C GLY A 52 -0.43 2.66 16.00
N PRO A 53 -1.52 2.81 15.23
CA PRO A 53 -2.82 2.27 15.62
C PRO A 53 -2.77 0.75 15.63
N ARG A 54 -3.61 0.14 16.46
CA ARG A 54 -3.70 -1.32 16.55
C ARG A 54 -4.27 -1.89 15.24
N PHE A 55 -3.56 -2.85 14.66
CA PHE A 55 -4.08 -3.62 13.54
C PHE A 55 -5.21 -4.57 13.99
N GLU A 56 -6.37 -4.49 13.35
CA GLU A 56 -7.54 -5.33 13.62
C GLU A 56 -8.29 -5.61 12.31
N GLU A 57 -8.42 -6.89 11.95
CA GLU A 57 -9.18 -7.31 10.78
C GLU A 57 -10.65 -6.90 10.94
N GLY A 58 -11.21 -6.18 9.95
CA GLY A 58 -12.56 -5.65 10.01
C GLY A 58 -12.73 -4.37 10.83
N ALA A 59 -11.65 -3.68 11.20
CA ALA A 59 -11.77 -2.34 11.78
C ALA A 59 -12.54 -1.39 10.83
N GLY A 60 -13.34 -0.49 11.40
CA GLY A 60 -14.14 0.46 10.61
C GLY A 60 -13.28 1.40 9.77
N VAL A 61 -12.08 1.75 10.24
CA VAL A 61 -11.08 2.52 9.48
C VAL A 61 -10.16 1.56 8.76
N THR A 62 -9.94 1.76 7.46
CA THR A 62 -9.07 0.94 6.63
C THR A 62 -7.94 1.78 6.05
N VAL A 63 -6.71 1.28 6.10
CA VAL A 63 -5.60 1.81 5.31
C VAL A 63 -5.51 0.99 4.03
N ALA A 64 -5.65 1.64 2.87
CA ALA A 64 -5.56 1.01 1.57
C ALA A 64 -4.24 1.35 0.87
N CYS A 65 -3.53 0.35 0.38
CA CYS A 65 -2.33 0.48 -0.44
C CYS A 65 -2.68 0.11 -1.89
N HIS A 66 -2.60 1.09 -2.79
CA HIS A 66 -2.84 0.90 -4.22
C HIS A 66 -1.52 1.00 -4.97
N VAL A 67 -1.23 0.02 -5.83
CA VAL A 67 -0.03 0.05 -6.67
C VAL A 67 -0.38 -0.21 -8.12
N ASP A 68 -0.07 0.75 -8.99
CA ASP A 68 -0.18 0.58 -10.43
C ASP A 68 1.21 0.42 -11.01
N THR A 69 1.40 -0.55 -11.89
CA THR A 69 2.71 -0.85 -12.50
C THR A 69 2.63 -0.68 -14.00
N PHE A 70 3.75 -0.30 -14.60
CA PHE A 70 3.89 -0.10 -16.03
C PHE A 70 5.28 -0.53 -16.48
N TYR A 71 5.35 -1.32 -17.54
CA TYR A 71 6.61 -1.75 -18.11
C TYR A 71 7.10 -0.75 -19.15
N GLU A 72 8.32 -0.25 -18.95
CA GLU A 72 9.11 0.39 -19.98
C GLU A 72 10.31 -0.50 -20.31
N PRO A 73 10.83 -0.55 -21.54
CA PRO A 73 11.95 -1.43 -21.87
C PRO A 73 13.14 -1.29 -20.89
N GLY A 74 13.35 -2.31 -20.05
CA GLY A 74 14.40 -2.35 -19.02
C GLY A 74 14.07 -1.68 -17.68
N LEU A 75 12.89 -1.09 -17.52
CA LEU A 75 12.41 -0.41 -16.31
C LEU A 75 10.98 -0.84 -15.96
N ILE A 76 10.68 -0.85 -14.66
CA ILE A 76 9.33 -1.04 -14.16
C ILE A 76 8.97 0.23 -13.42
N VAL A 77 8.09 1.01 -14.00
CA VAL A 77 7.55 2.23 -13.40
C VAL A 77 6.37 1.83 -12.53
N TYR A 78 6.22 2.48 -11.37
CA TYR A 78 5.07 2.25 -10.52
C TYR A 78 4.53 3.55 -9.93
N SER A 79 3.21 3.59 -9.81
CA SER A 79 2.44 4.55 -9.03
C SER A 79 2.07 3.86 -7.72
N LEU A 80 2.30 4.53 -6.60
CA LEU A 80 1.90 4.03 -5.29
C LEU A 80 1.05 5.09 -4.59
N ARG A 81 -0.09 4.66 -4.07
CA ARG A 81 -1.02 5.49 -3.30
C ARG A 81 -1.43 4.78 -2.03
N THR A 82 -1.14 5.39 -0.89
CA THR A 82 -1.66 4.97 0.41
C THR A 82 -2.78 5.90 0.81
N GLN A 83 -3.92 5.37 1.24
CA GLN A 83 -5.04 6.19 1.70
C GLN A 83 -5.71 5.59 2.94
N VAL A 84 -6.29 6.45 3.76
CA VAL A 84 -7.09 6.05 4.92
C VAL A 84 -8.55 6.31 4.61
N GLU A 85 -9.37 5.28 4.79
CA GLU A 85 -10.78 5.28 4.53
C GLU A 85 -11.57 5.07 5.82
N SER A 86 -12.70 5.74 5.94
CA SER A 86 -13.66 5.53 7.02
C SER A 86 -15.05 5.28 6.45
N PRO A 87 -15.96 4.63 7.19
CA PRO A 87 -17.30 4.35 6.68
C PRO A 87 -18.05 5.67 6.49
N GLY A 88 -18.55 5.90 5.28
CA GLY A 88 -19.46 7.00 4.97
C GLY A 88 -20.85 6.76 5.53
N LEU A 89 -21.65 7.83 5.59
CA LEU A 89 -23.04 7.77 6.08
C LEU A 89 -23.94 6.87 5.22
N ASP A 90 -23.57 6.67 3.97
CA ASP A 90 -24.22 5.83 2.97
C ASP A 90 -23.57 4.43 2.82
N GLY A 91 -22.58 4.12 3.67
CA GLY A 91 -21.80 2.88 3.61
C GLY A 91 -20.67 2.90 2.58
N GLN A 92 -20.49 3.97 1.81
CA GLN A 92 -19.35 4.11 0.90
C GLN A 92 -18.10 4.56 1.67
N PRO A 93 -16.90 4.07 1.31
CA PRO A 93 -15.68 4.52 1.97
C PRO A 93 -15.41 6.01 1.68
N VAL A 94 -15.15 6.78 2.72
CA VAL A 94 -14.75 8.18 2.62
C VAL A 94 -13.25 8.29 2.90
N ILE A 95 -12.51 8.77 1.89
CA ILE A 95 -11.07 8.99 2.00
C ILE A 95 -10.80 10.17 2.93
N GLN A 96 -10.15 9.91 4.06
CA GLN A 96 -9.74 10.90 5.04
C GLN A 96 -8.36 11.46 4.74
N TRP A 97 -7.43 10.60 4.34
CA TRP A 97 -6.02 10.95 4.10
C TRP A 97 -5.50 10.17 2.89
N ILE A 98 -4.54 10.76 2.21
CA ILE A 98 -3.91 10.19 1.03
C ILE A 98 -2.45 10.67 0.93
N ARG A 99 -1.56 9.74 0.59
CA ARG A 99 -0.20 10.00 0.11
C ARG A 99 -0.01 9.25 -1.19
N SER A 100 0.69 9.86 -2.13
CA SER A 100 1.06 9.22 -3.38
C SER A 100 2.45 9.62 -3.82
N TRP A 101 3.12 8.69 -4.50
CA TRP A 101 4.38 8.93 -5.18
C TRP A 101 4.52 8.00 -6.38
N VAL A 102 5.49 8.30 -7.22
CA VAL A 102 5.85 7.50 -8.38
C VAL A 102 7.31 7.11 -8.24
N GLY A 103 7.62 5.87 -8.58
CA GLY A 103 8.98 5.37 -8.58
C GLY A 103 9.25 4.51 -9.79
N SER A 104 10.48 4.01 -9.87
CA SER A 104 10.85 3.01 -10.87
C SER A 104 11.92 2.08 -10.32
N PHE A 105 11.87 0.84 -10.79
CA PHE A 105 12.92 -0.14 -10.58
C PHE A 105 13.52 -0.54 -11.92
N ARG A 106 14.79 -0.94 -11.92
CA ARG A 106 15.30 -1.71 -13.05
C ARG A 106 14.71 -3.10 -13.01
N VAL A 107 14.51 -3.74 -14.16
CA VAL A 107 14.00 -5.11 -14.27
C VAL A 107 14.77 -6.10 -13.38
N GLN A 108 16.09 -5.95 -13.25
CA GLN A 108 16.90 -6.83 -12.39
C GLN A 108 16.55 -6.71 -10.89
N GLN A 109 15.80 -5.68 -10.51
CA GLN A 109 15.37 -5.38 -9.15
C GLN A 109 13.87 -5.69 -8.94
N LEU A 110 13.25 -6.53 -9.77
CA LEU A 110 11.84 -6.94 -9.64
C LEU A 110 11.46 -7.35 -8.21
N HIS A 111 12.37 -8.05 -7.51
CA HIS A 111 12.16 -8.48 -6.13
C HIS A 111 11.92 -7.33 -5.14
N LEU A 112 12.38 -6.11 -5.43
CA LEU A 112 12.14 -4.93 -4.59
C LEU A 112 10.70 -4.42 -4.70
N MET A 113 9.95 -4.80 -5.74
CA MET A 113 8.54 -4.43 -5.83
C MET A 113 7.71 -5.05 -4.70
N PHE A 114 8.17 -6.16 -4.13
CA PHE A 114 7.50 -6.81 -3.01
C PHE A 114 7.62 -6.04 -1.69
N THR A 115 8.51 -5.04 -1.60
CA THR A 115 8.62 -4.16 -0.42
C THR A 115 7.73 -2.92 -0.54
N LEU A 116 6.95 -2.79 -1.62
CA LEU A 116 6.06 -1.63 -1.79
C LEU A 116 4.95 -1.59 -0.73
N GLY A 117 4.56 -2.74 -0.18
CA GLY A 117 3.61 -2.81 0.94
C GLY A 117 4.18 -2.19 2.21
N GLU A 118 5.46 -2.45 2.51
CA GLU A 118 6.17 -1.81 3.64
C GLU A 118 6.18 -0.29 3.47
N GLN A 119 6.50 0.22 2.27
CA GLN A 119 6.54 1.67 2.02
C GLN A 119 5.16 2.33 2.22
N CYS A 120 4.07 1.64 1.85
CA CYS A 120 2.71 2.09 2.15
C CYS A 120 2.48 2.20 3.67
N ALA A 121 2.85 1.18 4.43
CA ALA A 121 2.71 1.19 5.88
C ALA A 121 3.54 2.30 6.52
N GLU A 122 4.81 2.43 6.15
CA GLU A 122 5.73 3.46 6.64
C GLU A 122 5.15 4.86 6.41
N SER A 123 4.69 5.16 5.19
CA SER A 123 4.11 6.47 4.86
C SER A 123 2.90 6.82 5.72
N PHE A 124 2.06 5.81 6.02
CA PHE A 124 0.92 5.99 6.91
C PHE A 124 1.36 6.18 8.36
N LEU A 125 2.23 5.32 8.87
CA LEU A 125 2.69 5.33 10.26
C LEU A 125 3.44 6.62 10.61
N GLU A 126 4.30 7.10 9.70
CA GLU A 126 5.00 8.37 9.84
C GLU A 126 4.00 9.54 9.97
N ASP A 127 3.06 9.67 9.03
CA ASP A 127 2.07 10.75 9.06
C ASP A 127 1.12 10.61 10.28
N TRP A 128 0.79 9.40 10.70
CA TRP A 128 -0.03 9.13 11.89
C TRP A 128 0.68 9.57 13.18
N ALA A 129 1.95 9.24 13.33
CA ALA A 129 2.77 9.57 14.50
C ALA A 129 3.03 11.09 14.62
N THR A 130 2.90 11.85 13.53
CA THR A 130 3.01 13.32 13.61
C THR A 130 1.83 13.99 14.33
N VAL A 131 0.71 13.29 14.53
CA VAL A 131 -0.54 13.85 15.07
C VAL A 131 -1.15 13.05 16.23
N ASN A 132 -0.52 11.96 16.66
CA ASN A 132 -0.90 11.14 17.82
C ASN A 132 0.33 10.86 18.67
#